data_AF-A0A8B8F6Z9-F1
#
_entry.id   AF-A0A8B8F6Z9-F1
#
_cell.length_a   1.000
_cell.length_b   1.000
_cell.length_c   1.000
_cell.angle_alpha   90.00
_cell.angle_beta   90.00
_cell.angle_gamma   90.00
#
_symmetry.space_group_name_H-M   'P 1'
#
loop_
_entity.id
_entity.type
_entity.pdbx_description
1 polymer ?
#
loop_
_entity_poly.entity_id
_entity_poly.type
_entity_poly.pdbx_seq_one_letter_code
_entity_poly.pdbx_strand_id
1 'polypeptide(L)'
;MPRMENVELKEFTTGTWNVRTLYKPGNLTTAILELERYRLDIIAIQEVRWTGEGSLKTGNWTVFHSGGDEHQGGVGFIVNDKILHRVKKFKAVNDRICHMELECRWFNVILINGYAPTEDKEDEIKDIFYENLENECDRIPTNKVKILLGDFNAKIGQEVEYRPTIGKESLHRTSNDNGTRLVNFATTRNMIISSTTFPHKDIQGNLGITIRTNKKPNRPCCSGQTFQEMRHGCPEHER
;
A
#
# COMPACT_ATOMS: atom_id res chain seq x y z
N MET A 1 -16.62 -10.73 37.69
CA MET A 1 -15.35 -10.74 36.93
C MET A 1 -15.39 -9.59 35.95
N PRO A 2 -14.39 -8.69 35.91
CA PRO A 2 -14.37 -7.64 34.91
C PRO A 2 -14.13 -8.25 33.53
N ARG A 3 -14.95 -7.83 32.57
CA ARG A 3 -14.82 -8.15 31.14
C ARG A 3 -13.46 -7.62 30.69
N MET A 4 -12.57 -8.49 30.19
CA MET A 4 -11.33 -8.02 29.57
C MET A 4 -11.71 -7.10 28.40
N GLU A 5 -11.40 -5.82 28.53
CA GLU A 5 -11.42 -4.89 27.41
C GLU A 5 -10.46 -5.42 26.35
N ASN A 6 -10.93 -5.52 25.10
CA ASN A 6 -10.08 -5.86 23.97
C ASN A 6 -9.03 -4.75 23.82
N VAL A 7 -7.82 -4.99 24.32
CA VAL A 7 -6.69 -4.09 24.11
C VAL A 7 -6.29 -4.19 22.64
N GLU A 8 -6.54 -3.14 21.85
CA GLU A 8 -5.99 -3.02 20.50
C GLU A 8 -4.45 -2.93 20.59
N LEU A 9 -3.76 -3.98 20.15
CA LEU A 9 -2.31 -3.94 19.95
C LEU A 9 -2.00 -3.18 18.66
N LYS A 10 -1.82 -1.87 18.77
CA LYS A 10 -1.44 -1.00 17.65
C LYS A 10 0.08 -0.92 17.55
N GLU A 11 0.70 -1.70 16.66
CA GLU A 11 2.16 -1.67 16.42
C GLU A 11 2.60 -0.48 15.55
N PHE A 12 1.80 -0.13 14.53
CA PHE A 12 1.99 1.04 13.67
C PHE A 12 0.70 1.37 12.88
N THR A 13 0.57 2.59 12.37
CA THR A 13 -0.42 2.99 11.35
C THR A 13 0.17 3.11 9.97
N THR A 14 -0.60 2.68 8.98
CA THR A 14 -0.18 2.81 7.58
C THR A 14 -1.31 3.16 6.64
N GLY A 15 -0.91 3.65 5.47
CA GLY A 15 -1.77 3.96 4.34
C GLY A 15 -0.96 3.92 3.05
N THR A 16 -1.62 4.27 1.96
CA THR A 16 -0.99 4.44 0.65
C THR A 16 -1.39 5.77 0.04
N TRP A 17 -0.49 6.38 -0.72
CA TRP A 17 -0.73 7.65 -1.38
C TRP A 17 0.02 7.74 -2.72
N ASN A 18 -0.74 7.78 -3.82
CA ASN A 18 -0.21 8.24 -5.10
C ASN A 18 -0.04 9.77 -5.04
N VAL A 19 1.21 10.22 -4.93
CA VAL A 19 1.57 11.62 -4.69
C VAL A 19 1.57 12.47 -5.96
N ARG A 20 1.41 11.87 -7.15
CA ARG A 20 1.45 12.47 -8.50
C ARG A 20 2.71 13.26 -8.88
N THR A 21 3.54 13.67 -7.92
CA THR A 21 4.98 14.00 -8.02
C THR A 21 5.49 14.60 -6.70
N LEU A 22 6.57 14.05 -6.13
CA LEU A 22 7.32 14.69 -5.03
C LEU A 22 8.46 15.59 -5.53
N TYR A 23 8.68 15.65 -6.85
CA TYR A 23 9.78 16.39 -7.47
C TYR A 23 9.63 17.91 -7.34
N LYS A 24 8.41 18.42 -7.19
CA LYS A 24 8.19 19.86 -7.02
C LYS A 24 8.60 20.31 -5.61
N PRO A 25 9.40 21.40 -5.48
CA PRO A 25 9.75 21.97 -4.18
C PRO A 25 8.49 22.26 -3.35
N GLY A 26 8.48 21.83 -2.08
CA GLY A 26 7.36 22.03 -1.15
C GLY A 26 6.35 20.88 -1.06
N ASN A 27 6.25 20.01 -2.09
CA ASN A 27 5.28 18.90 -2.07
C ASN A 27 5.57 17.89 -0.95
N LEU A 28 6.85 17.61 -0.67
CA LEU A 28 7.24 16.70 0.40
C LEU A 28 6.88 17.25 1.79
N THR A 29 7.02 18.55 2.01
CA THR A 29 6.63 19.21 3.27
C THR A 29 5.12 19.15 3.46
N THR A 30 4.33 19.45 2.43
CA THR A 30 2.86 19.32 2.48
C THR A 30 2.44 17.88 2.74
N ALA A 31 3.10 16.91 2.10
CA ALA A 31 2.83 15.50 2.34
C ALA A 31 3.06 15.12 3.79
N ILE A 32 4.17 15.56 4.39
CA ILE A 32 4.48 15.32 5.79
C ILE A 32 3.43 15.92 6.73
N LEU A 33 2.95 17.14 6.47
CA LEU A 33 1.90 17.76 7.27
C LEU A 33 0.60 16.95 7.28
N GLU A 34 0.21 16.40 6.12
CA GLU A 34 -0.95 15.49 6.06
C GLU A 34 -0.68 14.19 6.82
N LEU A 35 0.52 13.59 6.69
CA LEU A 35 0.87 12.38 7.46
C LEU A 35 0.75 12.58 8.97
N GLU A 36 1.16 13.74 9.46
CA GLU A 36 1.03 14.12 10.87
C GLU A 36 -0.45 14.31 11.28
N ARG A 37 -1.25 14.94 10.42
CA ARG A 37 -2.70 15.14 10.64
C ARG A 37 -3.45 13.82 10.78
N TYR A 38 -3.13 12.84 9.92
CA TYR A 38 -3.75 11.50 9.96
C TYR A 38 -3.06 10.54 10.95
N ARG A 39 -1.99 10.99 11.62
CA ARG A 39 -1.23 10.19 12.60
C ARG A 39 -0.76 8.86 12.00
N LEU A 40 -0.24 8.91 10.77
CA LEU A 40 0.35 7.76 10.12
C LEU A 40 1.81 7.59 10.58
N ASP A 41 2.25 6.35 10.80
CA ASP A 41 3.64 6.06 11.14
C ASP A 41 4.46 5.74 9.89
N ILE A 42 3.85 5.10 8.90
CA ILE A 42 4.46 4.74 7.62
C ILE A 42 3.46 4.83 6.47
N ILE A 43 3.85 5.40 5.34
CA ILE A 43 3.01 5.45 4.15
C ILE A 43 3.73 4.87 2.94
N ALA A 44 3.03 4.07 2.15
CA ALA A 44 3.46 3.66 0.82
C ALA A 44 3.17 4.79 -0.18
N ILE A 45 4.17 5.24 -0.93
CA ILE A 45 4.02 6.30 -1.93
C ILE A 45 4.26 5.78 -3.35
N GLN A 46 3.48 6.27 -4.31
CA GLN A 46 3.59 5.96 -5.75
C GLN A 46 3.71 7.25 -6.56
N GLU A 47 4.32 7.18 -7.75
CA GLU A 47 4.66 8.34 -8.58
C GLU A 47 5.67 9.30 -7.91
N VAL A 48 6.71 8.74 -7.29
CA VAL A 48 7.79 9.53 -6.66
C VAL A 48 8.57 10.34 -7.69
N ARG A 49 8.80 9.77 -8.89
CA ARG A 49 9.55 10.35 -10.03
C ARG A 49 10.99 10.74 -9.70
N TRP A 50 11.58 10.11 -8.69
CA TRP A 50 13.02 10.20 -8.42
C TRP A 50 13.73 9.06 -9.13
N THR A 51 14.95 9.31 -9.60
CA THR A 51 15.76 8.28 -10.24
C THR A 51 16.53 7.46 -9.21
N GLY A 52 16.84 6.21 -9.56
CA GLY A 52 17.59 5.29 -8.72
C GLY A 52 16.91 4.94 -7.39
N GLU A 53 17.70 4.36 -6.49
CA GLU A 53 17.27 3.92 -5.16
C GLU A 53 18.03 4.66 -4.05
N GLY A 54 17.38 4.84 -2.90
CA GLY A 54 18.02 5.51 -1.79
C GLY A 54 17.07 5.89 -0.67
N SER A 55 17.62 6.70 0.25
CA SER A 55 16.85 7.29 1.34
C SER A 55 17.19 8.75 1.54
N LEU A 56 16.18 9.57 1.81
CA LEU A 56 16.31 10.99 2.13
C LEU A 56 15.68 11.28 3.50
N LYS A 57 16.47 11.88 4.40
CA LYS A 57 15.96 12.36 5.69
C LYS A 57 15.42 13.78 5.57
N THR A 58 14.23 14.02 6.13
CA THR A 58 13.56 15.32 6.18
C THR A 58 12.83 15.50 7.51
N GLY A 59 13.35 16.36 8.38
CA GLY A 59 12.82 16.53 9.74
C GLY A 59 12.78 15.20 10.51
N ASN A 60 11.60 14.85 11.02
CA ASN A 60 11.33 13.60 11.77
C ASN A 60 10.85 12.45 10.86
N TRP A 61 11.14 12.52 9.56
CA TRP A 61 10.69 11.56 8.57
C TRP A 61 11.84 11.14 7.67
N THR A 62 11.79 9.88 7.24
CA THR A 62 12.74 9.31 6.28
C THR A 62 11.98 8.76 5.09
N VAL A 63 12.31 9.24 3.89
CA VAL A 63 11.77 8.76 2.62
C VAL A 63 12.70 7.69 2.07
N PHE A 64 12.20 6.49 1.80
CA PHE A 64 12.87 5.45 1.03
C PHE A 64 12.26 5.42 -0.36
N HIS A 65 13.09 5.38 -1.41
CA HIS A 65 12.59 5.38 -2.80
C HIS A 65 13.27 4.32 -3.66
N SER A 66 12.52 3.90 -4.67
CA SER A 66 12.89 2.99 -5.74
C SER A 66 12.34 3.57 -7.03
N GLY A 67 13.22 4.04 -7.90
CA GLY A 67 12.88 4.63 -9.19
C GLY A 67 13.78 4.09 -10.29
N GLY A 68 13.38 4.37 -11.54
CA GLY A 68 14.13 3.97 -12.72
C GLY A 68 15.22 4.98 -13.09
N ASP A 69 15.67 4.90 -14.33
CA ASP A 69 16.66 5.83 -14.91
C ASP A 69 16.02 7.15 -15.35
N GLU A 70 14.70 7.17 -15.52
CA GLU A 70 13.93 8.35 -15.89
C GLU A 70 13.09 8.89 -14.73
N HIS A 71 12.71 10.17 -14.80
CA HIS A 71 11.80 10.83 -13.85
C HIS A 71 10.33 10.43 -14.05
N GLN A 72 10.07 9.13 -14.18
CA GLN A 72 8.76 8.53 -14.38
C GLN A 72 8.49 7.45 -13.32
N GLY A 73 7.22 7.22 -13.00
CA GLY A 73 6.84 6.21 -12.02
C GLY A 73 7.49 6.45 -10.65
N GLY A 74 8.05 5.39 -10.08
CA GLY A 74 8.73 5.40 -8.79
C GLY A 74 7.80 5.06 -7.63
N VAL A 75 8.31 4.21 -6.74
CA VAL A 75 7.62 3.77 -5.52
C VAL A 75 8.51 3.96 -4.30
N GLY A 76 7.91 4.07 -3.12
CA GLY A 76 8.68 4.30 -1.90
C GLY A 76 7.87 4.18 -0.62
N PHE A 77 8.52 4.49 0.49
CA PHE A 77 7.88 4.63 1.79
C PHE A 77 8.33 5.93 2.46
N ILE A 78 7.41 6.64 3.11
CA ILE A 78 7.76 7.70 4.06
C ILE A 78 7.53 7.14 5.46
N VAL A 79 8.57 7.16 6.29
CA VAL A 79 8.59 6.52 7.61
C VAL A 79 8.85 7.58 8.67
N ASN A 80 8.04 7.59 9.73
CA ASN A 80 8.26 8.44 10.89
C ASN A 80 9.46 7.92 11.69
N ASP A 81 10.36 8.81 12.10
CA ASP A 81 11.55 8.48 12.88
C ASP A 81 11.22 7.73 14.17
N LYS A 82 10.01 7.92 14.72
CA LYS A 82 9.49 7.16 15.87
C LYS A 82 9.53 5.64 15.66
N ILE A 83 9.27 5.16 14.45
CA ILE A 83 9.27 3.73 14.12
C ILE A 83 10.44 3.32 13.22
N LEU A 84 11.30 4.25 12.82
CA LEU A 84 12.42 3.98 11.91
C LEU A 84 13.37 2.90 12.46
N HIS A 85 13.57 2.85 13.77
CA HIS A 85 14.39 1.80 14.43
C HIS A 85 13.85 0.37 14.23
N ARG A 86 12.59 0.22 13.80
CA ARG A 86 11.94 -1.06 13.48
C ARG A 86 12.10 -1.47 12.03
N VAL A 87 12.52 -0.56 11.16
CA VAL A 87 12.81 -0.86 9.75
C VAL A 87 14.09 -1.70 9.69
N LYS A 88 13.96 -2.99 9.38
CA LYS A 88 15.09 -3.91 9.27
C LYS A 88 15.70 -3.91 7.88
N LYS A 89 14.86 -3.72 6.87
CA LYS A 89 15.29 -3.77 5.47
C LYS A 89 14.36 -2.95 4.60
N PHE A 90 14.94 -2.24 3.65
CA PHE A 90 14.27 -1.74 2.47
C PHE A 90 14.88 -2.42 1.24
N LYS A 91 14.06 -2.83 0.29
CA LYS A 91 14.50 -3.38 -0.99
C LYS A 91 13.75 -2.67 -2.12
N ALA A 92 14.50 -1.95 -2.94
CA ALA A 92 14.09 -1.51 -4.25
C ALA A 92 14.15 -2.71 -5.21
N VAL A 93 13.04 -3.02 -5.89
CA VAL A 93 12.97 -4.13 -6.85
C VAL A 93 13.04 -3.56 -8.26
N ASN A 94 12.18 -2.59 -8.54
CA ASN A 94 12.18 -1.76 -9.74
C ASN A 94 11.42 -0.46 -9.46
N ASP A 95 11.15 0.34 -10.49
CA ASP A 95 10.43 1.61 -10.41
C ASP A 95 8.95 1.47 -10.03
N ARG A 96 8.40 0.25 -9.97
CA ARG A 96 7.00 -0.05 -9.66
C ARG A 96 6.80 -0.94 -8.43
N ILE A 97 7.85 -1.60 -7.94
CA ILE A 97 7.78 -2.52 -6.80
C ILE A 97 8.93 -2.24 -5.84
N CYS A 98 8.61 -2.06 -4.57
CA CYS A 98 9.58 -2.09 -3.49
C CYS A 98 8.95 -2.76 -2.25
N HIS A 99 9.78 -3.19 -1.31
CA HIS A 99 9.26 -3.69 -0.04
C HIS A 99 10.10 -3.26 1.15
N MET A 100 9.45 -3.22 2.31
CA MET A 100 10.04 -2.89 3.59
C MET A 100 9.74 -3.97 4.63
N GLU A 101 10.76 -4.41 5.34
CA GLU A 101 10.63 -5.31 6.49
C GLU A 101 10.59 -4.50 7.78
N LEU A 102 9.51 -4.69 8.54
CA LEU A 102 9.31 -4.12 9.86
C LEU A 102 9.40 -5.22 10.92
N GLU A 103 10.19 -4.96 11.96
CA GLU A 103 10.16 -5.74 13.19
C GLU A 103 8.99 -5.31 14.07
N CYS A 104 8.07 -6.23 14.32
CA CYS A 104 7.00 -6.06 15.30
C CYS A 104 7.19 -7.03 16.46
N ARG A 105 6.50 -6.78 17.58
CA ARG A 105 6.68 -7.54 18.83
C ARG A 105 6.54 -9.06 18.68
N TRP A 106 5.66 -9.53 17.78
CA TRP A 106 5.28 -10.94 17.69
C TRP A 106 5.71 -11.62 16.39
N PHE A 107 5.82 -10.88 15.30
CA PHE A 107 6.23 -11.36 13.99
C PHE A 107 6.68 -10.19 13.12
N ASN A 108 7.59 -10.44 12.18
CA ASN A 108 7.97 -9.42 11.21
C ASN A 108 6.88 -9.26 10.14
N VAL A 109 6.64 -8.01 9.77
CA VAL A 109 5.69 -7.64 8.71
C VAL A 109 6.49 -7.16 7.51
N ILE A 110 6.14 -7.67 6.33
CA ILE A 110 6.63 -7.14 5.06
C ILE A 110 5.53 -6.29 4.44
N LEU A 111 5.84 -5.01 4.26
CA LEU A 111 5.03 -4.09 3.47
C LEU A 111 5.57 -4.11 2.05
N ILE A 112 4.77 -4.55 1.10
CA ILE A 112 5.09 -4.53 -0.32
C ILE A 112 4.33 -3.35 -0.92
N ASN A 113 5.01 -2.45 -1.61
CA ASN A 113 4.40 -1.34 -2.32
C ASN A 113 4.45 -1.62 -3.83
N GLY A 114 3.28 -1.61 -4.47
CA GLY A 114 3.13 -1.81 -5.90
C GLY A 114 2.50 -0.61 -6.60
N TYR A 115 2.98 -0.32 -7.81
CA TYR A 115 2.36 0.63 -8.74
C TYR A 115 2.09 -0.04 -10.09
N ALA A 116 0.88 -0.57 -10.25
CA ALA A 116 0.52 -1.32 -11.44
C ALA A 116 0.41 -0.41 -12.68
N PRO A 117 0.62 -0.94 -13.89
CA PRO A 117 0.32 -0.23 -15.13
C PRO A 117 -1.14 0.24 -15.19
N THR A 118 -1.39 1.31 -15.92
CA THR A 118 -2.75 1.80 -16.16
C THR A 118 -3.53 0.82 -17.04
N GLU A 119 -4.86 0.88 -16.99
CA GLU A 119 -5.74 -0.08 -17.66
C GLU A 119 -5.52 -0.14 -19.19
N ASP A 120 -5.13 0.99 -19.79
CA ASP A 120 -4.89 1.18 -21.22
C ASP A 120 -3.54 0.64 -21.71
N LYS A 121 -2.69 0.13 -20.80
CA LYS A 121 -1.43 -0.51 -21.19
C LYS A 121 -1.64 -1.89 -21.78
N GLU A 122 -0.70 -2.29 -22.63
CA GLU A 122 -0.62 -3.63 -23.22
C GLU A 122 -0.61 -4.70 -22.13
N ASP A 123 -1.25 -5.83 -22.41
CA ASP A 123 -1.42 -6.91 -21.45
C ASP A 123 -0.07 -7.52 -21.05
N GLU A 124 0.90 -7.56 -21.98
CA GLU A 124 2.26 -7.99 -21.72
C GLU A 124 2.93 -7.16 -20.62
N ILE A 125 2.70 -5.84 -20.59
CA ILE A 125 3.26 -4.94 -19.57
C ILE A 125 2.61 -5.23 -18.21
N LYS A 126 1.30 -5.50 -18.19
CA LYS A 126 0.58 -5.88 -16.95
C LYS A 126 1.04 -7.24 -16.45
N ASP A 127 1.20 -8.22 -17.34
CA ASP A 127 1.68 -9.56 -17.03
C ASP A 127 3.07 -9.52 -16.40
N ILE A 128 4.00 -8.79 -17.00
CA ILE A 128 5.36 -8.60 -16.46
C ILE A 128 5.31 -7.97 -15.06
N PHE A 129 4.41 -7.02 -14.82
CA PHE A 129 4.24 -6.44 -13.47
C PHE A 129 3.79 -7.49 -12.46
N TYR A 130 2.75 -8.27 -12.77
CA TYR A 130 2.23 -9.29 -11.85
C TYR A 130 3.22 -10.44 -11.65
N GLU A 131 3.95 -10.86 -12.69
CA GLU A 131 5.02 -11.87 -12.57
C GLU A 131 6.13 -11.39 -11.62
N ASN A 132 6.59 -10.14 -11.76
CA ASN A 132 7.57 -9.55 -10.86
C ASN A 132 7.05 -9.48 -9.41
N LEU A 133 5.79 -9.09 -9.22
CA LEU A 133 5.15 -9.04 -7.91
C LEU A 133 5.04 -10.43 -7.27
N GLU A 134 4.71 -11.44 -8.07
CA GLU A 134 4.65 -12.83 -7.66
C GLU A 134 6.03 -13.35 -7.21
N ASN A 135 7.04 -13.16 -8.06
CA ASN A 135 8.42 -13.53 -7.77
C ASN A 135 8.93 -12.91 -6.47
N GLU A 136 8.63 -11.63 -6.22
CA GLU A 136 9.01 -10.98 -4.96
C GLU A 136 8.26 -11.55 -3.76
N CYS A 137 6.96 -11.87 -3.92
CA CYS A 137 6.21 -12.54 -2.87
C CYS A 137 6.79 -13.92 -2.56
N ASP A 138 7.25 -14.68 -3.54
CA ASP A 138 7.79 -16.03 -3.33
C ASP A 138 9.18 -16.03 -2.70
N ARG A 139 9.99 -14.99 -2.97
CA ARG A 139 11.27 -14.77 -2.29
C ARG A 139 11.11 -14.45 -0.80
N ILE A 140 9.97 -13.89 -0.39
CA ILE A 140 9.71 -13.55 1.01
C ILE A 140 9.29 -14.81 1.79
N PRO A 141 10.01 -15.16 2.88
CA PRO A 141 9.70 -16.31 3.71
C PRO A 141 8.22 -16.38 4.13
N THR A 142 7.64 -17.57 4.07
CA THR A 142 6.22 -17.77 4.35
C THR A 142 5.86 -17.49 5.81
N ASN A 143 6.81 -17.52 6.75
CA ASN A 143 6.57 -17.20 8.16
C ASN A 143 6.38 -15.70 8.43
N LYS A 144 6.64 -14.82 7.46
CA LYS A 144 6.41 -13.37 7.57
C LYS A 144 5.00 -13.01 7.09
N VAL A 145 4.38 -12.06 7.78
CA VAL A 145 3.09 -11.51 7.37
C VAL A 145 3.33 -10.53 6.22
N LYS A 146 2.62 -10.70 5.11
CA LYS A 146 2.73 -9.84 3.93
C LYS A 146 1.50 -8.94 3.87
N ILE A 147 1.73 -7.65 3.66
CA ILE A 147 0.72 -6.64 3.39
C ILE A 147 1.13 -5.97 2.09
N LEU A 148 0.27 -6.05 1.09
CA LEU A 148 0.47 -5.39 -0.18
C LEU A 148 -0.33 -4.08 -0.17
N LEU A 149 0.39 -3.00 -0.44
CA LEU A 149 -0.08 -1.62 -0.46
C LEU A 149 0.20 -1.07 -1.86
N GLY A 150 -0.56 -0.06 -2.27
CA GLY A 150 -0.21 0.71 -3.43
C GLY A 150 -1.38 1.13 -4.29
N ASP A 151 -1.06 1.51 -5.52
CA ASP A 151 -2.03 1.88 -6.54
C ASP A 151 -1.94 0.86 -7.68
N PHE A 152 -2.96 0.01 -7.76
CA PHE A 152 -3.01 -1.06 -8.75
C PHE A 152 -3.86 -0.70 -9.98
N ASN A 153 -4.30 0.57 -10.09
CA ASN A 153 -5.16 1.01 -11.20
C ASN A 153 -6.36 0.07 -11.45
N ALA A 154 -6.85 -0.55 -10.38
CA ALA A 154 -7.84 -1.61 -10.41
C ALA A 154 -9.19 -1.09 -9.92
N LYS A 155 -10.24 -1.39 -10.68
CA LYS A 155 -11.63 -1.27 -10.27
C LYS A 155 -12.10 -2.68 -9.99
N ILE A 156 -12.42 -2.96 -8.74
CA ILE A 156 -12.93 -4.28 -8.33
C ILE A 156 -14.44 -4.15 -8.17
N GLY A 157 -15.20 -5.05 -8.75
CA GLY A 157 -16.65 -5.07 -8.68
C GLY A 157 -17.19 -5.76 -7.42
N GLN A 158 -18.42 -6.27 -7.52
CA GLN A 158 -19.10 -7.03 -6.46
C GLN A 158 -19.36 -8.48 -6.88
N GLU A 159 -18.61 -9.00 -7.86
CA GLU A 159 -18.80 -10.33 -8.43
C GLU A 159 -18.74 -11.41 -7.35
N VAL A 160 -19.68 -12.36 -7.44
CA VAL A 160 -19.83 -13.39 -6.40
C VAL A 160 -18.69 -14.40 -6.48
N GLU A 161 -18.18 -14.72 -7.67
CA GLU A 161 -17.02 -15.61 -7.84
C GLU A 161 -15.74 -15.13 -7.14
N TYR A 162 -15.62 -13.82 -6.90
CA TYR A 162 -14.46 -13.22 -6.24
C TYR A 162 -14.53 -13.27 -4.72
N ARG A 163 -15.61 -13.81 -4.15
CA ARG A 163 -15.68 -14.07 -2.70
C ARG A 163 -15.02 -15.42 -2.38
N PRO A 164 -14.23 -15.50 -1.29
CA PRO A 164 -14.13 -14.56 -0.17
C PRO A 164 -12.99 -13.52 -0.28
N THR A 165 -12.30 -13.43 -1.42
CA THR A 165 -11.14 -12.55 -1.61
C THR A 165 -11.51 -11.07 -1.53
N ILE A 166 -12.70 -10.71 -2.03
CA ILE A 166 -13.24 -9.34 -1.99
C ILE A 166 -14.38 -9.21 -0.97
N GLY A 167 -14.56 -8.00 -0.44
CA GLY A 167 -15.64 -7.64 0.45
C GLY A 167 -16.95 -7.30 -0.29
N LYS A 168 -17.95 -6.82 0.47
CA LYS A 168 -19.28 -6.47 -0.06
C LYS A 168 -19.44 -4.99 -0.39
N GLU A 169 -18.48 -4.17 0.04
CA GLU A 169 -18.60 -2.72 0.09
C GLU A 169 -17.93 -2.04 -1.12
N SER A 170 -17.63 -2.78 -2.19
CA SER A 170 -17.03 -2.18 -3.37
C SER A 170 -17.95 -1.14 -4.01
N LEU A 171 -17.37 -0.03 -4.47
CA LEU A 171 -18.05 1.06 -5.18
C LEU A 171 -18.46 0.70 -6.61
N HIS A 172 -17.86 -0.36 -7.19
CA HIS A 172 -18.12 -0.76 -8.57
C HIS A 172 -18.97 -2.03 -8.61
N ARG A 173 -19.78 -2.17 -9.67
CA ARG A 173 -20.56 -3.40 -9.90
C ARG A 173 -19.71 -4.49 -10.56
N THR A 174 -18.85 -4.08 -11.50
CA THR A 174 -18.02 -4.97 -12.31
C THR A 174 -16.56 -4.56 -12.21
N SER A 175 -15.68 -5.55 -12.23
CA SER A 175 -14.24 -5.40 -12.24
C SER A 175 -13.74 -5.04 -13.64
N ASN A 176 -12.68 -4.24 -13.71
CA ASN A 176 -11.92 -4.07 -14.94
C ASN A 176 -10.85 -5.17 -15.07
N ASP A 177 -10.02 -5.13 -16.12
CA ASP A 177 -8.97 -6.12 -16.33
C ASP A 177 -7.94 -6.10 -15.18
N ASN A 178 -7.46 -4.92 -14.80
CA ASN A 178 -6.57 -4.77 -13.64
C ASN A 178 -7.21 -5.28 -12.34
N GLY A 179 -8.51 -5.07 -12.15
CA GLY A 179 -9.27 -5.57 -11.00
C GLY A 179 -9.32 -7.09 -10.97
N THR A 180 -9.61 -7.72 -12.10
CA THR A 180 -9.63 -9.18 -12.24
C THR A 180 -8.25 -9.77 -11.96
N ARG A 181 -7.18 -9.19 -12.53
CA ARG A 181 -5.79 -9.62 -12.29
C ARG A 181 -5.42 -9.53 -10.81
N LEU A 182 -5.80 -8.44 -10.14
CA LEU A 182 -5.52 -8.23 -8.73
C LEU A 182 -6.26 -9.22 -7.83
N VAL A 183 -7.52 -9.49 -8.15
CA VAL A 183 -8.33 -10.49 -7.42
C VAL A 183 -7.74 -11.90 -7.62
N ASN A 184 -7.35 -12.26 -8.84
CA ASN A 184 -6.72 -13.54 -9.12
C ASN A 184 -5.41 -13.71 -8.35
N PHE A 185 -4.54 -12.70 -8.38
CA PHE A 185 -3.31 -12.65 -7.59
C PHE A 185 -3.59 -12.85 -6.09
N ALA A 186 -4.54 -12.08 -5.54
CA ALA A 186 -4.89 -12.16 -4.12
C ALA A 186 -5.46 -13.54 -3.75
N THR A 187 -6.30 -14.12 -4.61
CA THR A 187 -6.91 -15.44 -4.43
C THR A 187 -5.85 -16.53 -4.38
N THR A 188 -4.95 -16.57 -5.37
CA THR A 188 -3.85 -17.54 -5.44
C THR A 188 -2.94 -17.51 -4.22
N ARG A 189 -2.79 -16.33 -3.59
CA ARG A 189 -1.94 -16.13 -2.41
C ARG A 189 -2.71 -16.14 -1.08
N ASN A 190 -3.99 -16.51 -1.09
CA ASN A 190 -4.87 -16.52 0.08
C ASN A 190 -4.83 -15.19 0.86
N MET A 191 -4.94 -14.09 0.10
CA MET A 191 -5.02 -12.73 0.61
C MET A 191 -6.45 -12.19 0.50
N ILE A 192 -6.75 -11.17 1.30
CA ILE A 192 -8.04 -10.46 1.31
C ILE A 192 -7.80 -9.02 0.87
N ILE A 193 -8.63 -8.54 -0.04
CA ILE A 193 -8.62 -7.16 -0.51
C ILE A 193 -9.45 -6.30 0.44
N SER A 194 -8.76 -5.73 1.42
CA SER A 194 -9.38 -4.99 2.52
C SER A 194 -10.08 -3.70 2.11
N SER A 195 -9.66 -3.06 1.01
CA SER A 195 -10.33 -1.84 0.51
C SER A 195 -11.82 -2.08 0.24
N THR A 196 -12.17 -3.22 -0.37
CA THR A 196 -13.58 -3.58 -0.66
C THR A 196 -14.39 -4.09 0.54
N THR A 197 -13.80 -4.15 1.73
CA THR A 197 -14.41 -4.76 2.94
C THR A 197 -15.13 -3.75 3.83
N PHE A 198 -14.81 -2.46 3.72
CA PHE A 198 -15.36 -1.41 4.58
C PHE A 198 -16.20 -0.42 3.76
N PRO A 199 -17.30 0.13 4.32
CA PRO A 199 -18.10 1.13 3.63
C PRO A 199 -17.25 2.34 3.25
N HIS A 200 -17.20 2.65 1.97
CA HIS A 200 -16.55 3.86 1.49
C HIS A 200 -17.49 5.05 1.67
N LYS A 201 -16.94 6.22 2.03
CA LYS A 201 -17.66 7.49 1.83
C LYS A 201 -17.65 7.78 0.32
N ASP A 202 -18.81 8.13 -0.25
CA ASP A 202 -18.98 8.46 -1.67
C ASP A 202 -17.99 9.53 -2.13
N ILE A 203 -16.90 9.12 -2.77
CA ILE A 203 -15.90 10.05 -3.34
C ILE A 203 -15.33 9.43 -4.63
N GLN A 204 -15.50 10.14 -5.75
CA GLN A 204 -14.95 9.77 -7.05
C GLN A 204 -13.43 10.00 -7.09
N GLY A 205 -12.65 8.92 -7.27
CA GLY A 205 -11.20 8.94 -7.48
C GLY A 205 -10.61 7.52 -7.49
N ASN A 206 -9.41 7.31 -8.05
CA ASN A 206 -8.71 6.02 -7.99
C ASN A 206 -8.45 5.63 -6.53
N LEU A 207 -8.75 4.37 -6.18
CA LEU A 207 -8.67 3.83 -4.83
C LEU A 207 -7.27 3.27 -4.58
N GLY A 208 -6.59 3.70 -3.51
CA GLY A 208 -5.39 3.00 -3.05
C GLY A 208 -5.81 1.63 -2.51
N ILE A 209 -5.22 0.54 -3.01
CA ILE A 209 -5.67 -0.80 -2.63
C ILE A 209 -4.76 -1.36 -1.56
N THR A 210 -5.37 -1.81 -0.47
CA THR A 210 -4.68 -2.56 0.57
C THR A 210 -5.12 -4.00 0.59
N ILE A 211 -4.16 -4.92 0.47
CA ILE A 211 -4.35 -6.36 0.46
C ILE A 211 -3.57 -6.97 1.63
N ARG A 212 -4.24 -7.79 2.44
CA ARG A 212 -3.63 -8.45 3.62
C ARG A 212 -3.66 -9.95 3.45
N THR A 213 -2.60 -10.64 3.87
CA THR A 213 -2.61 -12.10 3.99
C THR A 213 -3.62 -12.58 5.04
N ASN A 214 -4.32 -13.68 4.76
CA ASN A 214 -5.33 -14.27 5.65
C ASN A 214 -4.72 -15.13 6.78
N LYS A 215 -3.41 -15.00 7.05
CA LYS A 215 -2.78 -15.77 8.13
C LYS A 215 -3.31 -15.28 9.46
N LYS A 216 -4.13 -16.10 10.12
CA LYS A 216 -4.32 -16.02 11.57
C LYS A 216 -3.00 -16.42 12.21
N PRO A 217 -2.20 -15.52 12.82
CA PRO A 217 -1.32 -15.97 13.90
C PRO A 217 -2.20 -16.70 14.92
N ASN A 218 -1.64 -17.59 15.73
CA ASN A 218 -2.38 -18.43 16.70
C ASN A 218 -3.23 -17.67 17.75
N ARG A 219 -3.44 -16.35 17.62
CA ARG A 219 -4.34 -15.48 18.39
C ARG A 219 -4.86 -14.30 17.54
N PRO A 220 -6.05 -13.75 17.85
CA PRO A 220 -6.64 -12.65 17.06
C PRO A 220 -5.83 -11.38 17.28
N CYS A 221 -5.10 -10.90 16.26
CA CYS A 221 -4.26 -9.70 16.38
C CYS A 221 -4.54 -8.63 15.31
N CYS A 222 -5.33 -8.92 14.28
CA CYS A 222 -5.56 -7.99 13.17
C CYS A 222 -6.84 -7.15 13.30
N SER A 223 -7.50 -7.17 14.47
CA SER A 223 -8.74 -6.41 14.73
C SER A 223 -8.53 -4.91 15.02
N GLY A 224 -7.28 -4.43 15.13
CA GLY A 224 -6.98 -3.05 15.57
C GLY A 224 -6.04 -2.24 14.66
N GLN A 225 -5.84 -2.66 13.41
CA GLN A 225 -5.05 -1.86 12.46
C GLN A 225 -5.97 -0.89 11.70
N THR A 226 -6.01 0.37 12.14
CA THR A 226 -6.68 1.47 11.42
C THR A 226 -5.92 1.74 10.12
N PHE A 227 -6.57 1.46 8.99
CA PHE A 227 -6.10 1.90 7.68
C PHE A 227 -6.79 3.20 7.32
N GLN A 228 -6.00 4.19 6.90
CA GLN A 228 -6.52 5.43 6.37
C GLN A 228 -5.98 5.61 4.96
N GLU A 229 -6.89 5.61 3.99
CA GLU A 229 -6.61 6.00 2.62
C GLU A 229 -6.66 7.52 2.55
N MET A 230 -5.52 8.16 2.29
CA MET A 230 -5.46 9.60 2.07
C MET A 230 -5.68 9.93 0.59
N ARG A 231 -6.65 10.80 0.32
CA ARG A 231 -6.87 11.42 -1.00
C ARG A 231 -7.24 12.87 -0.81
N HIS A 232 -6.54 13.82 -1.43
CA HIS A 232 -7.07 15.15 -1.74
C HIS A 232 -6.48 15.68 -3.05
N GLY A 233 -7.35 16.27 -3.87
CA GLY A 233 -6.98 17.17 -4.94
C GLY A 233 -6.41 18.45 -4.34
N CYS A 234 -5.37 18.98 -4.98
CA CYS A 234 -4.90 20.32 -4.75
C CYS A 234 -6.10 21.28 -4.92
N PRO A 235 -6.42 22.18 -3.96
CA PRO A 235 -7.24 23.32 -4.29
C PRO A 235 -6.46 24.08 -5.36
N GLU A 236 -6.99 24.13 -6.57
CA GLU A 236 -6.61 25.17 -7.49
C GLU A 236 -6.89 26.48 -6.76
N HIS A 237 -5.86 27.30 -6.59
CA HIS A 237 -6.07 28.70 -6.25
C HIS A 237 -6.90 29.31 -7.38
N GLU A 238 -8.21 29.40 -7.17
CA GLU A 238 -9.05 30.34 -7.90
C GLU A 238 -8.43 31.74 -7.73
N ARG A 239 -7.99 32.29 -8.86
CA ARG A 239 -7.75 33.71 -9.02
C ARG A 239 -9.03 34.37 -9.47
#